data_AF-A0AAN6TUD6-F1
#
_entry.id   AF-A0AAN6TUD6-F1
#
_cell.length_a   1.000
_cell.length_b   1.000
_cell.length_c   1.000
_cell.angle_alpha   90.00
_cell.angle_beta   90.00
_cell.angle_gamma   90.00
#
_symmetry.space_group_name_H-M   'P 1'
#
loop_
_entity.id
_entity.type
_entity.pdbx_description
1 polymer ?
#
loop_
_entity_poly.entity_id
_entity_poly.type
_entity_poly.pdbx_seq_one_letter_code
_entity_poly.pdbx_strand_id
1 'polypeptide(L)'
;MSDDEADPELLALLRQHLQGKLTLHDGPETGVLQGAEYVYDNAIDVAIDMRACKNAAAVIYAQMQQKGYSPATWAAHELHPSRAELGDDAMVAFVFTMDLLNFSFWSELPEAERFTIEYRGRRWTGYWSLVAALRRALDEGIPITDSHFWQDEEECTLDVLRHVFRSCTNEEMPLLAERLACLREAGQVLYEKYECHPANLIDEANGSAAALVNLLARDFKCFRDEHVFEGRRKPIRILKRAQILAADLWACFEGEGYGDFWDIDKLTMFADYRVPQILNSMGCISYSPPLSTAIRTKRDIPSGSNWEMQLRACSIWCVELIRREIVKQNPDCRLNAILIDFFLYDTIKEMEAAGQETVPHHRTRSIWY
;
A
#
# COMPACT_ATOMS: atom_id res chain seq x y z
N MET A 1 -26.50 -45.99 21.09
CA MET A 1 -26.10 -44.71 20.47
C MET A 1 -27.39 -44.16 19.88
N SER A 2 -27.90 -43.04 20.38
CA SER A 2 -29.22 -42.54 20.02
C SER A 2 -29.18 -41.88 18.64
N ASP A 3 -29.97 -42.39 17.69
CA ASP A 3 -30.15 -41.88 16.33
C ASP A 3 -30.97 -40.56 16.26
N ASP A 4 -31.11 -39.84 17.39
CA ASP A 4 -31.98 -38.66 17.52
C ASP A 4 -31.21 -37.31 17.59
N GLU A 5 -29.90 -37.30 17.35
CA GLU A 5 -29.16 -36.04 17.26
C GLU A 5 -29.32 -35.41 15.86
N ALA A 6 -29.95 -34.24 15.83
CA ALA A 6 -30.11 -33.47 14.61
C ALA A 6 -28.74 -33.06 14.04
N ASP A 7 -28.51 -33.41 12.78
CA ASP A 7 -27.30 -33.07 12.03
C ASP A 7 -27.08 -31.54 12.00
N PRO A 8 -25.98 -31.03 12.60
CA PRO A 8 -25.68 -29.60 12.65
C PRO A 8 -25.51 -28.96 11.27
N GLU A 9 -25.01 -29.71 10.28
CA GLU A 9 -24.83 -29.22 8.92
C GLU A 9 -26.18 -29.08 8.21
N LEU A 10 -27.07 -30.06 8.40
CA LEU A 10 -28.43 -30.01 7.87
C LEU A 10 -29.24 -28.86 8.49
N LEU A 11 -29.06 -28.60 9.79
CA LEU A 11 -29.66 -27.46 10.48
C LEU A 11 -29.13 -26.11 9.95
N ALA A 12 -27.83 -26.02 9.67
CA ALA A 12 -27.24 -24.83 9.07
C ALA A 12 -27.78 -24.57 7.65
N LEU A 13 -27.91 -25.63 6.85
CA LEU A 13 -28.43 -25.57 5.48
C LEU A 13 -29.93 -25.21 5.44
N LEU A 14 -30.72 -25.78 6.37
CA LEU A 14 -32.14 -25.45 6.55
C LEU A 14 -32.34 -24.02 7.06
N ARG A 15 -31.48 -23.51 7.95
CA ARG A 15 -31.50 -22.08 8.36
C ARG A 15 -31.24 -21.17 7.17
N GLN A 16 -30.26 -21.50 6.33
CA GLN A 16 -29.92 -20.73 5.14
C GLN A 16 -31.05 -20.73 4.09
N HIS A 17 -31.81 -21.83 4.00
CA HIS A 17 -32.92 -21.99 3.06
C HIS A 17 -34.23 -21.35 3.55
N LEU A 18 -34.54 -21.46 4.86
CA LEU A 18 -35.82 -21.02 5.44
C LEU A 18 -35.82 -19.55 5.88
N GLN A 19 -34.68 -19.00 6.30
CA GLN A 19 -34.60 -17.61 6.80
C GLN A 19 -34.36 -16.58 5.68
N GLY A 20 -34.26 -17.03 4.42
CA GLY A 20 -33.66 -16.22 3.37
C GLY A 20 -32.21 -15.89 3.70
N LYS A 21 -31.46 -15.29 2.77
CA LYS A 21 -30.27 -14.55 3.19
C LYS A 21 -30.78 -13.46 4.11
N LEU A 22 -30.55 -13.59 5.43
CA LEU A 22 -30.36 -12.43 6.27
C LEU A 22 -29.38 -11.57 5.48
N THR A 23 -29.86 -10.50 4.85
CA THR A 23 -28.99 -9.40 4.43
C THR A 23 -28.53 -8.76 5.72
N LEU A 24 -27.62 -9.45 6.41
CA LEU A 24 -26.51 -8.79 7.07
C LEU A 24 -25.97 -7.91 5.96
N HIS A 25 -26.10 -6.60 6.10
CA HIS A 25 -25.30 -5.70 5.30
C HIS A 25 -23.86 -6.04 5.66
N ASP A 26 -23.26 -6.95 4.90
CA ASP A 26 -21.82 -7.16 4.97
C ASP A 26 -21.22 -5.77 4.75
N GLY A 27 -20.47 -5.29 5.75
CA GLY A 27 -19.85 -3.97 5.68
C GLY A 27 -19.00 -3.84 4.41
N PRO A 28 -18.60 -2.62 4.02
CA PRO A 28 -17.85 -2.39 2.78
C PRO A 28 -16.67 -3.35 2.63
N GLU A 29 -16.43 -3.82 1.40
CA GLU A 29 -15.31 -4.71 1.06
C GLU A 29 -14.48 -4.09 -0.05
N THR A 30 -13.15 -4.21 0.05
CA THR A 30 -12.23 -3.69 -0.99
C THR A 30 -12.23 -4.59 -2.23
N GLY A 31 -12.51 -5.89 -2.06
CA GLY A 31 -12.42 -6.89 -3.13
C GLY A 31 -10.99 -7.20 -3.59
N VAL A 32 -9.98 -6.64 -2.91
CA VAL A 32 -8.56 -6.86 -3.21
C VAL A 32 -8.19 -8.32 -2.95
N LEU A 33 -8.56 -8.84 -1.77
CA LEU A 33 -8.19 -10.20 -1.38
C LEU A 33 -8.81 -11.27 -2.30
N GLN A 34 -10.07 -11.09 -2.70
CA GLN A 34 -10.72 -11.96 -3.69
C GLN A 34 -10.02 -11.92 -5.06
N GLY A 35 -9.54 -10.75 -5.48
CA GLY A 35 -8.74 -10.61 -6.69
C GLY A 35 -7.40 -11.33 -6.55
N ALA A 36 -6.74 -11.17 -5.41
CA ALA A 36 -5.45 -11.77 -5.14
C ALA A 36 -5.48 -13.30 -5.13
N GLU A 37 -6.49 -13.89 -4.46
CA GLU A 37 -6.76 -15.32 -4.45
C GLU A 37 -6.98 -15.86 -5.87
N TYR A 38 -7.79 -15.17 -6.68
CA TYR A 38 -8.05 -15.59 -8.06
C TYR A 38 -6.77 -15.63 -8.90
N VAL A 39 -5.90 -14.62 -8.79
CA VAL A 39 -4.62 -14.62 -9.51
C VAL A 39 -3.73 -15.75 -9.01
N TYR A 40 -3.66 -15.96 -7.69
CA TYR A 40 -2.90 -17.05 -7.09
C TYR A 40 -3.34 -18.43 -7.63
N ASP A 41 -4.64 -18.70 -7.66
CA ASP A 41 -5.19 -19.98 -8.14
C ASP A 41 -4.90 -20.25 -9.63
N ASN A 42 -4.60 -19.20 -10.39
CA ASN A 42 -4.33 -19.25 -11.83
C ASN A 42 -2.89 -18.83 -12.18
N ALA A 43 -2.00 -18.70 -11.19
CA ALA A 43 -0.62 -18.29 -11.38
C ALA A 43 0.21 -19.45 -11.95
N ILE A 44 1.07 -19.14 -12.93
CA ILE A 44 1.98 -20.11 -13.57
C ILE A 44 3.46 -19.72 -13.42
N ASP A 45 3.73 -18.44 -13.18
CA ASP A 45 5.08 -17.88 -13.06
C ASP A 45 5.46 -17.54 -11.62
N VAL A 46 4.49 -17.45 -10.70
CA VAL A 46 4.72 -17.23 -9.27
C VAL A 46 4.01 -18.32 -8.48
N ALA A 47 4.74 -19.00 -7.60
CA ALA A 47 4.19 -20.03 -6.72
C ALA A 47 4.49 -19.72 -5.26
N ILE A 48 3.52 -19.99 -4.39
CA ILE A 48 3.63 -19.80 -2.93
C ILE A 48 3.98 -21.13 -2.26
N ASP A 49 5.01 -21.14 -1.41
CA ASP A 49 5.36 -22.29 -0.58
C ASP A 49 4.66 -22.22 0.78
N MET A 50 3.66 -23.10 0.97
CA MET A 50 2.85 -23.14 2.18
C MET A 50 3.64 -23.47 3.44
N ARG A 51 4.71 -24.26 3.35
CA ARG A 51 5.54 -24.61 4.50
C ARG A 51 6.43 -23.43 4.89
N ALA A 52 7.02 -22.76 3.90
CA ALA A 52 7.79 -21.55 4.11
C ALA A 52 6.93 -20.44 4.72
N CYS A 53 5.67 -20.27 4.27
CA CYS A 53 4.74 -19.31 4.87
C CYS A 53 4.49 -19.56 6.37
N LYS A 54 4.35 -20.83 6.78
CA LYS A 54 4.18 -21.17 8.21
C LYS A 54 5.44 -20.88 9.02
N ASN A 55 6.62 -21.15 8.47
CA ASN A 55 7.89 -20.82 9.11
C ASN A 55 8.06 -19.29 9.23
N ALA A 56 7.73 -18.56 8.16
CA ALA A 56 7.74 -17.10 8.12
C ALA A 56 6.79 -16.50 9.15
N ALA A 57 5.57 -17.03 9.30
CA ALA A 57 4.62 -16.63 10.32
C ALA A 57 5.22 -16.68 11.73
N ALA A 58 5.88 -17.78 12.09
CA ALA A 58 6.53 -17.92 13.40
C ALA A 58 7.69 -16.92 13.59
N VAL A 59 8.53 -16.73 12.55
CA VAL A 59 9.68 -15.81 12.61
C VAL A 59 9.24 -14.34 12.69
N ILE A 60 8.32 -13.93 11.81
CA ILE A 60 7.76 -12.56 11.78
C ILE A 60 7.11 -12.26 13.13
N TYR A 61 6.24 -13.14 13.62
CA TYR A 61 5.57 -12.92 14.90
C TYR A 61 6.57 -12.74 16.05
N ALA A 62 7.56 -13.63 16.17
CA ALA A 62 8.58 -13.53 17.21
C ALA A 62 9.39 -12.22 17.13
N GLN A 63 9.77 -11.79 15.93
CA GLN A 63 10.53 -10.55 15.72
C GLN A 63 9.69 -9.30 15.99
N MET A 64 8.42 -9.29 15.60
CA MET A 64 7.50 -8.18 15.90
C MET A 64 7.28 -8.02 17.40
N GLN A 65 7.16 -9.12 18.16
CA GLN A 65 7.09 -9.05 19.63
C GLN A 65 8.37 -8.50 20.25
N GLN A 66 9.54 -8.87 19.73
CA GLN A 66 10.83 -8.38 20.22
C GLN A 66 11.04 -6.89 19.93
N LYS A 67 10.63 -6.41 18.74
CA LYS A 67 10.76 -5.02 18.32
C LYS A 67 9.65 -4.11 18.87
N GLY A 68 8.58 -4.66 19.45
CA GLY A 68 7.43 -3.89 19.95
C GLY A 68 6.68 -3.15 18.83
N TYR A 69 6.58 -3.77 17.65
CA TYR A 69 6.05 -3.12 16.45
C TYR A 69 4.60 -2.66 16.66
N SER A 70 4.31 -1.39 16.37
CA SER A 70 3.00 -0.77 16.59
C SER A 70 2.71 0.31 15.53
N PRO A 71 1.46 0.80 15.42
CA PRO A 71 1.14 1.89 14.49
C PRO A 71 1.95 3.16 14.75
N ALA A 72 2.32 3.40 16.02
CA ALA A 72 3.15 4.53 16.44
C ALA A 72 4.56 4.54 15.79
N THR A 73 5.03 3.42 15.23
CA THR A 73 6.28 3.37 14.46
C THR A 73 6.24 4.34 13.28
N TRP A 74 5.08 4.56 12.66
CA TRP A 74 4.92 5.53 11.57
C TRP A 74 5.25 6.95 12.06
N ALA A 75 4.67 7.38 13.18
CA ALA A 75 4.88 8.71 13.75
C ALA A 75 6.30 8.94 14.30
N ALA A 76 7.08 7.87 14.50
CA ALA A 76 8.42 7.95 15.06
C ALA A 76 9.49 8.44 14.05
N HIS A 77 9.20 8.43 12.75
CA HIS A 77 10.20 8.82 11.75
C HIS A 77 10.38 10.35 11.67
N GLU A 78 11.63 10.82 11.62
CA GLU A 78 11.99 12.25 11.74
C GLU A 78 11.45 13.16 10.63
N LEU A 79 11.04 12.58 9.50
CA LEU A 79 10.46 13.32 8.38
C LEU A 79 8.94 13.47 8.47
N HIS A 80 8.25 12.61 9.22
CA HIS A 80 6.82 12.74 9.40
C HIS A 80 6.54 13.94 10.32
N PRO A 81 5.67 14.88 9.90
CA PRO A 81 5.27 15.97 10.76
C PRO A 81 4.48 15.44 11.95
N SER A 82 4.54 16.15 13.07
CA SER A 82 3.71 15.82 14.23
C SER A 82 2.35 16.51 14.15
N ARG A 83 1.31 15.89 14.71
CA ARG A 83 -0.01 16.53 14.84
C ARG A 83 0.03 17.83 15.63
N ALA A 84 0.92 17.92 16.63
CA ALA A 84 1.14 19.14 17.39
C ALA A 84 1.80 20.27 16.56
N GLU A 85 2.52 19.92 15.49
CA GLU A 85 3.17 20.88 14.59
C GLU A 85 2.20 21.44 13.55
N LEU A 86 1.40 20.57 12.90
CA LEU A 86 0.54 20.98 11.78
C LEU A 86 -0.93 21.22 12.16
N GLY A 87 -1.43 20.56 13.20
CA GLY A 87 -2.87 20.39 13.42
C GLY A 87 -3.47 19.27 12.56
N ASP A 88 -4.66 18.80 12.94
CA ASP A 88 -5.24 17.58 12.38
C ASP A 88 -5.61 17.71 10.88
N ASP A 89 -6.23 18.81 10.46
CA ASP A 89 -6.61 19.02 9.05
C ASP A 89 -5.40 19.09 8.10
N ALA A 90 -4.36 19.82 8.51
CA ALA A 90 -3.13 19.93 7.74
C ALA A 90 -2.36 18.61 7.74
N MET A 91 -2.46 17.80 8.80
CA MET A 91 -1.91 16.45 8.83
C MET A 91 -2.62 15.53 7.84
N VAL A 92 -3.95 15.58 7.78
CA VAL A 92 -4.75 14.86 6.78
C VAL A 92 -4.35 15.27 5.37
N ALA A 93 -4.22 16.58 5.10
CA ALA A 93 -3.79 17.07 3.78
C ALA A 93 -2.36 16.59 3.44
N PHE A 94 -1.45 16.57 4.41
CA PHE A 94 -0.09 16.06 4.21
C PHE A 94 -0.08 14.57 3.86
N VAL A 95 -0.77 13.73 4.64
CA VAL A 95 -0.88 12.28 4.38
C VAL A 95 -1.52 12.02 3.01
N PHE A 96 -2.63 12.71 2.70
CA PHE A 96 -3.29 12.60 1.41
C PHE A 96 -2.33 12.91 0.25
N THR A 97 -1.59 14.02 0.33
CA THR A 97 -0.62 14.44 -0.69
C THR A 97 0.51 13.44 -0.84
N MET A 98 1.04 12.96 0.27
CA MET A 98 2.12 11.98 0.32
C MET A 98 1.70 10.70 -0.39
N ASP A 99 0.54 10.14 -0.07
CA ASP A 99 0.08 8.88 -0.66
C ASP A 99 -0.43 9.02 -2.10
N LEU A 100 -0.95 10.19 -2.45
CA LEU A 100 -1.22 10.57 -3.83
C LEU A 100 0.04 10.59 -4.70
N LEU A 101 1.23 10.72 -4.12
CA LEU A 101 2.51 10.76 -4.84
C LEU A 101 3.42 9.55 -4.53
N ASN A 102 2.96 8.59 -3.75
CA ASN A 102 3.73 7.45 -3.24
C ASN A 102 3.89 6.32 -4.29
N PHE A 103 4.67 6.57 -5.35
CA PHE A 103 4.95 5.58 -6.42
C PHE A 103 6.30 5.75 -7.13
N SER A 104 6.86 4.66 -7.67
CA SER A 104 7.99 4.61 -8.63
C SER A 104 9.31 5.25 -8.17
N PHE A 105 9.84 4.87 -7.00
CA PHE A 105 11.10 5.44 -6.47
C PHE A 105 12.38 4.70 -6.84
N TRP A 106 12.30 3.57 -7.55
CA TRP A 106 13.49 2.82 -7.95
C TRP A 106 14.20 3.50 -9.13
N SER A 107 15.52 3.31 -9.23
CA SER A 107 16.37 3.88 -10.28
C SER A 107 17.12 2.78 -11.05
N GLU A 108 17.45 3.08 -12.30
CA GLU A 108 18.38 2.29 -13.12
C GLU A 108 19.84 2.65 -12.86
N LEU A 109 20.08 3.85 -12.35
CA LEU A 109 21.39 4.40 -12.10
C LEU A 109 22.02 3.79 -10.83
N PRO A 110 23.36 3.83 -10.71
CA PRO A 110 24.06 3.48 -9.49
C PRO A 110 23.60 4.33 -8.30
N GLU A 111 23.81 3.82 -7.08
CA GLU A 111 23.41 4.48 -5.84
C GLU A 111 23.91 5.92 -5.67
N ALA A 112 25.10 6.24 -6.19
CA ALA A 112 25.66 7.59 -6.10
C ALA A 112 24.97 8.61 -7.03
N GLU A 113 24.26 8.14 -8.06
CA GLU A 113 23.67 8.97 -9.11
C GLU A 113 22.15 9.01 -9.04
N ARG A 114 21.53 8.08 -8.29
CA ARG A 114 20.08 7.99 -8.17
C ARG A 114 19.46 9.24 -7.56
N PHE A 115 18.18 9.46 -7.85
CA PHE A 115 17.37 10.56 -7.34
C PHE A 115 17.50 10.66 -5.82
N THR A 116 17.99 11.81 -5.35
CA THR A 116 18.32 12.03 -3.96
C THR A 116 17.94 13.44 -3.55
N ILE A 117 17.23 13.56 -2.42
CA ILE A 117 16.84 14.85 -1.86
C ILE A 117 17.74 15.15 -0.67
N GLU A 118 18.43 16.29 -0.72
CA GLU A 118 19.11 16.82 0.46
C GLU A 118 18.14 17.71 1.24
N TYR A 119 17.93 17.36 2.51
CA TYR A 119 17.04 18.07 3.43
C TYR A 119 17.52 17.91 4.87
N ARG A 120 17.55 19.01 5.62
CA ARG A 120 18.07 19.09 7.02
C ARG A 120 19.46 18.46 7.20
N GLY A 121 20.35 18.65 6.22
CA GLY A 121 21.73 18.16 6.25
C GLY A 121 21.88 16.65 6.03
N ARG A 122 20.82 15.95 5.61
CA ARG A 122 20.83 14.52 5.27
C ARG A 122 20.39 14.30 3.83
N ARG A 123 20.83 13.18 3.26
CA ARG A 123 20.46 12.72 1.92
C ARG A 123 19.40 11.62 2.03
N TRP A 124 18.31 11.79 1.30
CA TRP A 124 17.14 10.93 1.32
C TRP A 124 16.90 10.31 -0.05
N THR A 125 16.66 9.00 -0.08
CA THR A 125 16.38 8.22 -1.31
C THR A 125 15.13 7.38 -1.14
N GLY A 126 14.62 6.80 -2.22
CA GLY A 126 13.41 5.97 -2.17
C GLY A 126 12.20 6.80 -1.73
N TYR A 127 11.28 6.16 -0.99
CA TYR A 127 10.11 6.81 -0.40
C TYR A 127 10.47 8.04 0.45
N TRP A 128 11.53 7.98 1.26
CA TRP A 128 11.92 9.10 2.12
C TRP A 128 12.32 10.37 1.36
N SER A 129 12.74 10.23 0.09
CA SER A 129 13.00 11.40 -0.76
C SER A 129 11.72 12.18 -1.07
N LEU A 130 10.56 11.51 -1.22
CA LEU A 130 9.27 12.16 -1.38
C LEU A 130 8.91 12.98 -0.14
N VAL A 131 8.95 12.35 1.03
CA VAL A 131 8.58 13.02 2.30
C VAL A 131 9.49 14.21 2.56
N ALA A 132 10.81 14.07 2.32
CA ALA A 132 11.77 15.16 2.43
C ALA A 132 11.47 16.31 1.45
N ALA A 133 11.08 16.00 0.21
CA ALA A 133 10.75 17.02 -0.78
C ALA A 133 9.47 17.79 -0.41
N LEU A 134 8.43 17.10 0.09
CA LEU A 134 7.20 17.75 0.55
C LEU A 134 7.45 18.66 1.75
N ARG A 135 8.22 18.18 2.74
CA ARG A 135 8.61 19.00 3.91
C ARG A 135 9.45 20.21 3.50
N ARG A 136 10.42 20.02 2.61
CA ARG A 136 11.23 21.12 2.07
C ARG A 136 10.39 22.16 1.32
N ALA A 137 9.41 21.73 0.53
CA ALA A 137 8.51 22.65 -0.17
C ALA A 137 7.69 23.51 0.80
N LEU A 138 7.14 22.90 1.86
CA LEU A 138 6.42 23.62 2.91
C LEU A 138 7.33 24.61 3.66
N ASP A 139 8.56 24.19 4.01
CA ASP A 139 9.56 25.08 4.64
C ASP A 139 9.95 26.27 3.72
N GLU A 140 9.88 26.07 2.40
CA GLU A 140 10.13 27.10 1.38
C GLU A 140 8.88 27.96 1.07
N GLY A 141 7.76 27.71 1.75
CA GLY A 141 6.51 28.45 1.58
C GLY A 141 5.69 28.04 0.37
N ILE A 142 5.99 26.91 -0.27
CA ILE A 142 5.19 26.36 -1.37
C ILE A 142 4.07 25.51 -0.74
N PRO A 143 2.78 25.84 -0.97
CA PRO A 143 1.64 25.12 -0.40
C PRO A 143 1.37 23.80 -1.15
N ILE A 144 2.36 22.91 -1.21
CA ILE A 144 2.31 21.66 -1.98
C ILE A 144 1.24 20.68 -1.51
N THR A 145 0.66 20.88 -0.32
CA THR A 145 -0.41 20.06 0.23
C THR A 145 -1.82 20.65 0.04
N ASP A 146 -1.94 21.77 -0.67
CA ASP A 146 -3.21 22.49 -0.87
C ASP A 146 -3.81 22.20 -2.26
N SER A 147 -5.07 21.76 -2.28
CA SER A 147 -5.82 21.52 -3.51
C SER A 147 -6.06 22.77 -4.38
N HIS A 148 -6.04 23.98 -3.80
CA HIS A 148 -6.12 25.23 -4.55
C HIS A 148 -4.86 25.42 -5.38
N PHE A 149 -3.70 25.24 -4.75
CA PHE A 149 -2.41 25.25 -5.44
C PHE A 149 -2.38 24.20 -6.55
N TRP A 150 -2.87 22.98 -6.29
CA TRP A 150 -2.93 21.92 -7.31
C TRP A 150 -3.85 22.17 -8.49
N GLN A 151 -4.68 23.22 -8.50
CA GLN A 151 -5.51 23.58 -9.66
C GLN A 151 -5.06 24.84 -10.37
N ASP A 152 -4.27 25.68 -9.70
CA ASP A 152 -3.71 26.86 -10.31
C ASP A 152 -2.65 26.49 -11.35
N GLU A 153 -2.97 26.71 -12.63
CA GLU A 153 -2.08 26.42 -13.78
C GLU A 153 -0.87 27.36 -13.86
N GLU A 154 -0.92 28.52 -13.21
CA GLU A 154 0.17 29.50 -13.18
C GLU A 154 1.11 29.25 -12.00
N GLU A 155 0.57 28.87 -10.83
CA GLU A 155 1.35 28.64 -9.61
C GLU A 155 1.92 27.21 -9.52
N CYS A 156 1.18 26.18 -9.96
CA CYS A 156 1.61 24.77 -9.86
C CYS A 156 2.08 24.20 -11.22
N THR A 157 3.06 24.87 -11.83
CA THR A 157 3.61 24.41 -13.11
C THR A 157 4.52 23.18 -12.96
N LEU A 158 4.82 22.52 -14.08
CA LEU A 158 5.83 21.46 -14.10
C LEU A 158 7.22 21.95 -13.64
N ASP A 159 7.54 23.22 -13.90
CA ASP A 159 8.80 23.82 -13.47
C ASP A 159 8.83 24.04 -11.96
N VAL A 160 7.72 24.45 -11.35
CA VAL A 160 7.59 24.54 -9.89
C VAL A 160 7.67 23.16 -9.26
N LEU A 161 7.03 22.14 -9.85
CA LEU A 161 7.18 20.76 -9.37
C LEU A 161 8.62 20.26 -9.50
N ARG A 162 9.32 20.60 -10.59
CA ARG A 162 10.74 20.29 -10.74
C ARG A 162 11.58 20.97 -9.66
N HIS A 163 11.23 22.19 -9.27
CA HIS A 163 11.86 22.88 -8.14
C HIS A 163 11.55 22.20 -6.80
N VAL A 164 10.30 21.83 -6.53
CA VAL A 164 9.90 21.08 -5.31
C VAL A 164 10.71 19.78 -5.19
N PHE A 165 10.73 19.00 -6.26
CA PHE A 165 11.39 17.70 -6.32
C PHE A 165 12.84 17.76 -6.81
N ARG A 166 13.50 18.93 -6.77
CA ARG A 166 14.88 19.05 -7.29
C ARG A 166 15.84 18.15 -6.52
N SER A 167 16.53 17.28 -7.25
CA SER A 167 17.53 16.35 -6.73
C SER A 167 18.86 17.05 -6.45
N CYS A 168 19.66 16.51 -5.53
CA CYS A 168 21.07 16.86 -5.40
C CYS A 168 21.97 16.04 -6.35
N THR A 169 21.38 15.16 -7.17
CA THR A 169 22.02 14.44 -8.29
C THR A 169 21.43 14.89 -9.63
N ASN A 170 21.91 14.32 -10.74
CA ASN A 170 21.40 14.63 -12.08
C ASN A 170 20.12 13.86 -12.44
N GLU A 171 19.72 12.85 -11.67
CA GLU A 171 18.46 12.14 -11.93
C GLU A 171 17.28 13.01 -11.47
N GLU A 172 16.30 13.20 -12.36
CA GLU A 172 15.02 13.86 -12.05
C GLU A 172 14.08 12.91 -11.29
N MET A 173 13.13 13.45 -10.53
CA MET A 173 12.08 12.65 -9.91
C MET A 173 11.37 11.81 -10.97
N PRO A 174 11.32 10.47 -10.83
CA PRO A 174 10.61 9.64 -11.79
C PRO A 174 9.13 10.03 -11.89
N LEU A 175 8.62 10.02 -13.12
CA LEU A 175 7.22 10.29 -13.44
C LEU A 175 6.72 11.66 -12.94
N LEU A 176 7.57 12.69 -13.02
CA LEU A 176 7.24 14.04 -12.53
C LEU A 176 5.98 14.63 -13.20
N ALA A 177 5.79 14.39 -14.50
CA ALA A 177 4.62 14.86 -15.23
C ALA A 177 3.34 14.13 -14.78
N GLU A 178 3.42 12.83 -14.53
CA GLU A 178 2.31 12.02 -14.02
C GLU A 178 1.96 12.39 -12.57
N ARG A 179 2.95 12.80 -11.76
CA ARG A 179 2.71 13.38 -10.43
C ARG A 179 1.89 14.66 -10.51
N LEU A 180 2.24 15.56 -11.44
CA LEU A 180 1.45 16.76 -11.69
C LEU A 180 0.01 16.39 -12.11
N ALA A 181 -0.14 15.42 -13.01
CA ALA A 181 -1.45 14.96 -13.45
C ALA A 181 -2.28 14.38 -12.28
N CYS A 182 -1.67 13.63 -11.37
CA CYS A 182 -2.33 13.13 -10.16
C CYS A 182 -2.79 14.27 -9.24
N LEU A 183 -1.97 15.30 -9.04
CA LEU A 183 -2.36 16.47 -8.24
C LEU A 183 -3.52 17.23 -8.87
N ARG A 184 -3.49 17.47 -10.19
CA ARG A 184 -4.56 18.14 -10.93
C ARG A 184 -5.87 17.37 -10.86
N GLU A 185 -5.82 16.05 -11.08
CA GLU A 185 -6.98 15.18 -10.97
C GLU A 185 -7.56 15.20 -9.53
N ALA A 186 -6.71 15.04 -8.52
CA ALA A 186 -7.15 15.05 -7.14
C ALA A 186 -7.73 16.41 -6.71
N GLY A 187 -7.09 17.51 -7.12
CA GLY A 187 -7.58 18.87 -6.87
C GLY A 187 -8.97 19.09 -7.44
N GLN A 188 -9.20 18.69 -8.69
CA GLN A 188 -10.52 18.76 -9.33
C GLN A 188 -11.56 17.95 -8.56
N VAL A 189 -11.26 16.70 -8.20
CA VAL A 189 -12.19 15.82 -7.49
C VAL A 189 -12.53 16.38 -6.10
N LEU A 190 -11.53 16.90 -5.37
CA LEU A 190 -11.74 17.52 -4.07
C LEU A 190 -12.66 18.74 -4.17
N TYR A 191 -12.51 19.56 -5.21
CA TYR A 191 -13.38 20.71 -5.45
C TYR A 191 -14.82 20.30 -5.77
N GLU A 192 -14.99 19.31 -6.65
CA GLU A 192 -16.30 18.90 -7.13
C GLU A 192 -17.13 18.13 -6.09
N LYS A 193 -16.48 17.40 -5.18
CA LYS A 193 -17.15 16.45 -4.28
C LYS A 193 -16.91 16.66 -2.80
N TYR A 194 -15.80 17.28 -2.42
CA TYR A 194 -15.31 17.28 -1.04
C TYR A 194 -15.01 18.68 -0.50
N GLU A 195 -15.59 19.72 -1.12
CA GLU A 195 -15.42 21.13 -0.75
C GLU A 195 -13.95 21.54 -0.57
N CYS A 196 -13.05 20.98 -1.39
CA CYS A 196 -11.60 21.22 -1.36
C CYS A 196 -10.85 20.61 -0.16
N HIS A 197 -11.50 19.85 0.72
CA HIS A 197 -10.91 19.32 1.95
C HIS A 197 -10.88 17.78 1.94
N PRO A 198 -9.70 17.14 2.01
CA PRO A 198 -9.61 15.68 2.10
C PRO A 198 -10.29 15.10 3.36
N ALA A 199 -10.43 15.90 4.43
CA ALA A 199 -11.20 15.50 5.61
C ALA A 199 -12.65 15.12 5.27
N ASN A 200 -13.31 15.85 4.37
CA ASN A 200 -14.68 15.56 3.95
C ASN A 200 -14.81 14.20 3.22
N LEU A 201 -13.76 13.78 2.51
CA LEU A 201 -13.69 12.43 1.91
C LEU A 201 -13.61 11.34 3.00
N ILE A 202 -12.83 11.59 4.06
CA ILE A 202 -12.70 10.65 5.19
C ILE A 202 -14.03 10.56 5.94
N ASP A 203 -14.71 11.70 6.15
CA ASP A 203 -16.02 11.75 6.78
C ASP A 203 -17.09 11.00 5.96
N GLU A 204 -17.06 11.09 4.62
CA GLU A 204 -17.94 10.30 3.74
C GLU A 204 -17.73 8.78 3.89
N ALA A 205 -16.53 8.34 4.29
CA ALA A 205 -16.25 6.93 4.56
C ALA A 205 -16.88 6.41 5.86
N ASN A 206 -17.38 7.31 6.72
CA ASN A 206 -18.12 6.99 7.95
C ASN A 206 -17.41 5.94 8.83
N GLY A 207 -16.11 6.16 9.08
CA GLY A 207 -15.27 5.29 9.89
C GLY A 207 -14.93 3.93 9.28
N SER A 208 -15.20 3.68 8.00
CA SER A 208 -14.82 2.43 7.32
C SER A 208 -13.60 2.63 6.42
N ALA A 209 -12.51 1.93 6.71
CA ALA A 209 -11.32 1.89 5.88
C ALA A 209 -11.64 1.30 4.49
N ALA A 210 -12.46 0.24 4.44
CA ALA A 210 -12.88 -0.34 3.17
C ALA A 210 -13.78 0.59 2.35
N ALA A 211 -14.64 1.40 2.99
CA ALA A 211 -15.39 2.45 2.30
C ALA A 211 -14.44 3.51 1.75
N LEU A 212 -13.48 4.01 2.54
CA LEU A 212 -12.52 5.02 2.11
C LEU A 212 -11.73 4.56 0.88
N VAL A 213 -11.21 3.33 0.90
CA VAL A 213 -10.52 2.72 -0.26
C VAL A 213 -11.41 2.68 -1.49
N ASN A 214 -12.70 2.34 -1.31
CA ASN A 214 -13.65 2.31 -2.41
C ASN A 214 -14.01 3.71 -2.94
N LEU A 215 -14.13 4.72 -2.08
CA LEU A 215 -14.35 6.12 -2.45
C LEU A 215 -13.16 6.65 -3.27
N LEU A 216 -11.94 6.41 -2.78
CA LEU A 216 -10.70 6.75 -3.48
C LEU A 216 -10.67 6.13 -4.88
N ALA A 217 -10.87 4.82 -5.00
CA ALA A 217 -10.88 4.14 -6.29
C ALA A 217 -12.04 4.59 -7.21
N ARG A 218 -13.20 4.94 -6.64
CA ARG A 218 -14.38 5.40 -7.38
C ARG A 218 -14.15 6.79 -7.98
N ASP A 219 -13.66 7.72 -7.18
CA ASP A 219 -13.65 9.14 -7.53
C ASP A 219 -12.34 9.61 -8.14
N PHE A 220 -11.22 9.00 -7.72
CA PHE A 220 -9.88 9.34 -8.17
C PHE A 220 -9.35 8.19 -9.03
N LYS A 221 -9.30 8.41 -10.35
CA LYS A 221 -8.76 7.45 -11.32
C LYS A 221 -7.32 7.08 -11.01
N CYS A 222 -6.50 8.01 -10.53
CA CYS A 222 -5.12 7.76 -10.14
C CYS A 222 -4.99 6.75 -8.97
N PHE A 223 -6.01 6.60 -8.12
CA PHE A 223 -6.06 5.58 -7.07
C PHE A 223 -6.68 4.24 -7.53
N ARG A 224 -7.28 4.19 -8.73
CA ARG A 224 -7.98 3.01 -9.27
C ARG A 224 -7.03 2.01 -9.94
N ASP A 225 -6.15 1.42 -9.14
CA ASP A 225 -5.22 0.33 -9.51
C ASP A 225 -6.01 -0.97 -9.76
N GLU A 226 -6.55 -1.08 -10.98
CA GLU A 226 -7.40 -2.17 -11.45
C GLU A 226 -6.92 -2.71 -12.81
N HIS A 227 -6.83 -4.04 -12.94
CA HIS A 227 -6.29 -4.68 -14.12
C HIS A 227 -7.16 -5.84 -14.60
N VAL A 228 -7.27 -6.00 -15.92
CA VAL A 228 -7.92 -7.18 -16.53
C VAL A 228 -7.01 -8.39 -16.33
N PHE A 229 -7.61 -9.53 -15.97
CA PHE A 229 -6.90 -10.79 -15.81
C PHE A 229 -7.69 -11.92 -16.49
N GLU A 230 -6.98 -12.86 -17.09
CA GLU A 230 -7.57 -13.92 -17.91
C GLU A 230 -8.60 -14.74 -17.12
N GLY A 231 -9.69 -15.13 -17.79
CA GLY A 231 -10.75 -15.94 -17.18
C GLY A 231 -11.70 -15.20 -16.23
N ARG A 232 -11.47 -13.92 -15.92
CA ARG A 232 -12.28 -13.14 -14.98
C ARG A 232 -12.99 -11.97 -15.64
N ARG A 233 -14.31 -11.85 -15.39
CA ARG A 233 -15.12 -10.72 -15.90
C ARG A 233 -14.84 -9.40 -15.19
N LYS A 234 -14.61 -9.44 -13.87
CA LYS A 234 -14.30 -8.25 -13.06
C LYS A 234 -12.79 -8.03 -13.04
N PRO A 235 -12.31 -6.78 -13.11
CA PRO A 235 -10.88 -6.50 -12.99
C PRO A 235 -10.36 -6.87 -11.59
N ILE A 236 -9.12 -7.33 -11.52
CA ILE A 236 -8.39 -7.52 -10.28
C ILE A 236 -8.11 -6.13 -9.70
N ARG A 237 -8.48 -5.93 -8.44
CA ARG A 237 -8.24 -4.69 -7.71
C ARG A 237 -7.03 -4.91 -6.82
N ILE A 238 -6.01 -4.07 -6.93
CA ILE A 238 -4.84 -4.08 -6.02
C ILE A 238 -4.89 -2.88 -5.09
N LEU A 239 -5.27 -1.71 -5.62
CA LEU A 239 -5.58 -0.49 -4.87
C LEU A 239 -4.50 -0.09 -3.84
N LYS A 240 -3.23 -0.36 -4.13
CA LYS A 240 -2.12 -0.21 -3.17
C LYS A 240 -2.12 1.15 -2.48
N ARG A 241 -2.10 2.24 -3.25
CA ARG A 241 -2.05 3.61 -2.68
C ARG A 241 -3.31 4.02 -1.94
N ALA A 242 -4.48 3.53 -2.36
CA ALA A 242 -5.73 3.80 -1.67
C ALA A 242 -5.77 3.10 -0.30
N GLN A 243 -5.25 1.86 -0.23
CA GLN A 243 -5.11 1.13 1.03
C GLN A 243 -4.07 1.78 1.96
N ILE A 244 -2.92 2.23 1.42
CA ILE A 244 -1.92 2.95 2.21
C ILE A 244 -2.51 4.22 2.81
N LEU A 245 -3.28 5.01 2.06
CA LEU A 245 -3.86 6.25 2.59
C LEU A 245 -4.70 6.00 3.85
N ALA A 246 -5.57 4.99 3.82
CA ALA A 246 -6.35 4.60 5.00
C ALA A 246 -5.46 4.10 6.15
N ALA A 247 -4.40 3.36 5.85
CA ALA A 247 -3.47 2.83 6.85
C ALA A 247 -2.57 3.89 7.47
N ASP A 248 -2.10 4.87 6.70
CA ASP A 248 -1.27 5.96 7.17
C ASP A 248 -2.09 6.95 8.00
N LEU A 249 -3.37 7.18 7.66
CA LEU A 249 -4.30 7.89 8.55
C LEU A 249 -4.50 7.13 9.87
N TRP A 250 -4.77 5.82 9.80
CA TRP A 250 -4.91 4.99 10.98
C TRP A 250 -3.66 5.04 11.88
N ALA A 251 -2.47 4.91 11.31
CA ALA A 251 -1.21 4.90 12.04
C ALA A 251 -0.86 6.29 12.60
N CYS A 252 -1.04 7.34 11.80
CA CYS A 252 -0.78 8.72 12.18
C CYS A 252 -1.66 9.19 13.35
N PHE A 253 -2.93 8.78 13.36
CA PHE A 253 -3.87 9.16 14.41
C PHE A 253 -4.03 8.09 15.50
N GLU A 254 -3.21 7.03 15.45
CA GLU A 254 -3.20 5.94 16.43
C GLU A 254 -4.58 5.27 16.65
N GLY A 255 -5.39 5.22 15.59
CA GLY A 255 -6.75 4.68 15.64
C GLY A 255 -7.81 5.59 16.24
N GLU A 256 -7.54 6.89 16.41
CA GLU A 256 -8.49 7.90 16.90
C GLU A 256 -8.83 8.93 15.82
N GLY A 257 -9.88 9.72 16.00
CA GLY A 257 -10.23 10.83 15.09
C GLY A 257 -10.32 10.40 13.62
N TYR A 258 -9.55 11.03 12.73
CA TYR A 258 -9.50 10.68 11.30
C TYR A 258 -8.91 9.30 10.99
N GLY A 259 -8.30 8.64 11.98
CA GLY A 259 -7.79 7.27 11.88
C GLY A 259 -8.68 6.21 12.55
N ASP A 260 -9.82 6.58 13.14
CA ASP A 260 -10.73 5.63 13.80
C ASP A 260 -11.53 4.82 12.76
N PHE A 261 -10.92 3.73 12.30
CA PHE A 261 -11.52 2.81 11.35
C PHE A 261 -11.94 1.49 12.01
N TRP A 262 -13.25 1.22 12.03
CA TRP A 262 -13.79 0.03 12.69
C TRP A 262 -13.52 -1.29 11.93
N ASP A 263 -13.11 -1.21 10.66
CA ASP A 263 -12.75 -2.35 9.81
C ASP A 263 -11.34 -2.26 9.20
N ILE A 264 -10.40 -1.59 9.88
CA ILE A 264 -9.01 -1.46 9.42
C ILE A 264 -8.36 -2.80 9.04
N ASP A 265 -8.75 -3.88 9.73
CA ASP A 265 -8.25 -5.25 9.50
C ASP A 265 -8.69 -5.86 8.16
N LYS A 266 -9.59 -5.22 7.41
CA LYS A 266 -9.96 -5.62 6.05
C LYS A 266 -8.93 -5.20 5.00
N LEU A 267 -8.05 -4.27 5.32
CA LEU A 267 -6.96 -3.89 4.41
C LEU A 267 -5.95 -5.02 4.30
N THR A 268 -5.37 -5.18 3.12
CA THR A 268 -4.32 -6.15 2.86
C THR A 268 -2.94 -5.52 3.00
N MET A 269 -1.89 -6.33 2.82
CA MET A 269 -0.54 -5.79 2.57
C MET A 269 -0.52 -4.96 1.28
N PHE A 270 0.51 -4.13 1.12
CA PHE A 270 0.61 -3.12 0.07
C PHE A 270 1.60 -3.56 -1.01
N ALA A 271 1.11 -4.33 -1.99
CA ALA A 271 1.97 -4.93 -3.01
C ALA A 271 2.67 -3.90 -3.91
N ASP A 272 3.93 -3.62 -3.58
CA ASP A 272 4.89 -2.83 -4.35
C ASP A 272 5.96 -3.75 -5.01
N TYR A 273 7.16 -3.22 -5.27
CA TYR A 273 8.30 -4.00 -5.77
C TYR A 273 9.18 -4.62 -4.68
N ARG A 274 9.09 -4.14 -3.44
CA ARG A 274 9.92 -4.58 -2.32
C ARG A 274 9.35 -5.79 -1.60
N VAL A 275 8.04 -5.85 -1.40
CA VAL A 275 7.46 -6.97 -0.66
C VAL A 275 7.61 -8.32 -1.39
N PRO A 276 7.39 -8.42 -2.73
CA PRO A 276 7.70 -9.65 -3.46
C PRO A 276 9.18 -10.06 -3.30
N GLN A 277 10.10 -9.08 -3.25
CA GLN A 277 11.53 -9.33 -3.09
C GLN A 277 11.84 -10.04 -1.76
N ILE A 278 11.35 -9.51 -0.63
CA ILE A 278 11.60 -10.13 0.68
C ILE A 278 10.88 -11.47 0.84
N LEU A 279 9.63 -11.59 0.35
CA LEU A 279 8.92 -12.87 0.38
C LEU A 279 9.67 -13.95 -0.42
N ASN A 280 10.34 -13.59 -1.51
CA ASN A 280 11.21 -14.51 -2.24
C ASN A 280 12.48 -14.85 -1.46
N SER A 281 13.14 -13.87 -0.83
CA SER A 281 14.30 -14.10 0.03
C SER A 281 13.98 -14.99 1.24
N MET A 282 12.75 -14.93 1.77
CA MET A 282 12.24 -15.81 2.82
C MET A 282 11.79 -17.18 2.32
N GLY A 283 11.83 -17.42 1.00
CA GLY A 283 11.38 -18.66 0.36
C GLY A 283 9.86 -18.84 0.34
N CYS A 284 9.08 -17.82 0.69
CA CYS A 284 7.62 -17.88 0.71
C CYS A 284 7.01 -17.84 -0.69
N ILE A 285 7.65 -17.12 -1.62
CA ILE A 285 7.26 -17.11 -3.03
C ILE A 285 8.45 -17.51 -3.91
N SER A 286 8.18 -18.20 -5.01
CA SER A 286 9.18 -18.64 -5.99
C SER A 286 8.75 -18.24 -7.40
N TYR A 287 9.72 -18.03 -8.29
CA TYR A 287 9.47 -17.56 -9.65
C TYR A 287 9.84 -18.64 -10.67
N SER A 288 9.10 -18.71 -11.77
CA SER A 288 9.48 -19.51 -12.93
C SER A 288 10.85 -19.08 -13.47
N PRO A 289 11.56 -19.98 -14.18
CA PRO A 289 12.88 -19.63 -14.74
C PRO A 289 12.88 -18.38 -15.64
N PRO A 290 11.90 -18.16 -16.53
CA PRO A 290 11.83 -16.93 -17.33
C PRO A 290 11.67 -15.66 -16.48
N LEU A 291 10.75 -15.67 -15.51
CA LEU A 291 10.50 -14.52 -14.63
C LEU A 291 11.71 -14.23 -13.73
N SER A 292 12.29 -15.27 -13.12
CA SER A 292 13.52 -15.18 -12.32
C SER A 292 14.67 -14.59 -13.13
N THR A 293 14.83 -15.00 -14.39
CA THR A 293 15.83 -14.43 -15.30
C THR A 293 15.57 -12.96 -15.57
N ALA A 294 14.33 -12.58 -15.90
CA ALA A 294 13.95 -11.18 -16.15
C ALA A 294 14.25 -10.28 -14.95
N ILE A 295 13.92 -10.73 -13.73
CA ILE A 295 14.20 -10.00 -12.49
C ILE A 295 15.70 -9.87 -12.26
N ARG A 296 16.47 -10.96 -12.38
CA ARG A 296 17.93 -10.95 -12.16
C ARG A 296 18.68 -10.10 -13.18
N THR A 297 18.24 -10.07 -14.43
CA THR A 297 18.80 -9.20 -15.46
C THR A 297 18.21 -7.79 -15.45
N LYS A 298 17.37 -7.46 -14.47
CA LYS A 298 16.78 -6.14 -14.27
C LYS A 298 15.98 -5.66 -15.49
N ARG A 299 15.36 -6.60 -16.21
CA ARG A 299 14.50 -6.32 -17.35
C ARG A 299 13.24 -5.59 -16.87
N ASP A 300 12.82 -4.58 -17.61
CA ASP A 300 11.53 -3.92 -17.39
C ASP A 300 10.37 -4.90 -17.61
N ILE A 301 9.49 -4.98 -16.62
CA ILE A 301 8.25 -5.74 -16.63
C ILE A 301 7.11 -4.72 -16.82
N PRO A 302 6.36 -4.79 -17.94
CA PRO A 302 5.31 -3.83 -18.21
C PRO A 302 4.21 -3.84 -17.14
N SER A 303 3.69 -2.66 -16.81
CA SER A 303 2.54 -2.54 -15.92
C SER A 303 1.28 -3.15 -16.57
N GLY A 304 0.46 -3.82 -15.77
CA GLY A 304 -0.66 -4.66 -16.15
C GLY A 304 -0.29 -5.97 -16.83
N SER A 305 1.00 -6.31 -16.94
CA SER A 305 1.41 -7.60 -17.52
C SER A 305 1.07 -8.76 -16.60
N ASN A 306 0.97 -9.96 -17.17
CA ASN A 306 0.68 -11.17 -16.40
C ASN A 306 1.74 -11.40 -15.30
N TRP A 307 3.03 -11.17 -15.60
CA TRP A 307 4.11 -11.26 -14.61
C TRP A 307 3.96 -10.26 -13.46
N GLU A 308 3.72 -8.99 -13.75
CA GLU A 308 3.50 -8.00 -12.70
C GLU A 308 2.28 -8.36 -11.84
N MET A 309 1.18 -8.74 -12.47
CA MET A 309 -0.05 -9.12 -11.78
C MET A 309 0.17 -10.31 -10.85
N GLN A 310 0.86 -11.36 -11.31
CA GLN A 310 1.18 -12.51 -10.46
C GLN A 310 2.12 -12.13 -9.31
N LEU A 311 3.16 -11.32 -9.55
CA LEU A 311 4.10 -10.85 -8.52
C LEU A 311 3.37 -10.11 -7.39
N ARG A 312 2.50 -9.15 -7.75
CA ARG A 312 1.78 -8.32 -6.78
C ARG A 312 0.68 -9.11 -6.07
N ALA A 313 -0.19 -9.79 -6.81
CA ALA A 313 -1.33 -10.50 -6.25
C ALA A 313 -0.93 -11.72 -5.40
N CYS A 314 0.07 -12.50 -5.83
CA CYS A 314 0.56 -13.62 -5.02
C CYS A 314 1.24 -13.14 -3.74
N SER A 315 1.84 -11.94 -3.74
CA SER A 315 2.40 -11.34 -2.51
C SER A 315 1.30 -10.97 -1.52
N ILE A 316 0.19 -10.39 -2.00
CA ILE A 316 -1.00 -10.12 -1.17
C ILE A 316 -1.51 -11.41 -0.54
N TRP A 317 -1.71 -12.44 -1.35
CA TRP A 317 -2.22 -13.71 -0.88
C TRP A 317 -1.25 -14.41 0.09
N CYS A 318 0.04 -14.37 -0.20
CA CYS A 318 1.09 -14.91 0.65
C CYS A 318 1.08 -14.29 2.06
N VAL A 319 0.99 -12.96 2.16
CA VAL A 319 0.93 -12.29 3.47
C VAL A 319 -0.38 -12.58 4.19
N GLU A 320 -1.51 -12.69 3.47
CA GLU A 320 -2.76 -13.12 4.10
C GLU A 320 -2.65 -14.53 4.69
N LEU A 321 -2.00 -15.47 3.99
CA LEU A 321 -1.74 -16.81 4.53
C LEU A 321 -0.85 -16.77 5.77
N ILE A 322 0.18 -15.93 5.77
CA ILE A 322 1.05 -15.69 6.94
C ILE A 322 0.23 -15.13 8.11
N ARG A 323 -0.58 -14.09 7.87
CA ARG A 323 -1.45 -13.46 8.89
C ARG A 323 -2.39 -14.49 9.51
N ARG A 324 -3.10 -15.26 8.67
CA ARG A 324 -4.03 -16.31 9.12
C ARG A 324 -3.33 -17.35 9.99
N GLU A 325 -2.10 -17.74 9.63
CA GLU A 325 -1.32 -18.69 10.44
C GLU A 325 -0.90 -18.08 11.79
N ILE A 326 -0.47 -16.81 11.83
CA ILE A 326 -0.12 -16.12 13.09
C ILE A 326 -1.33 -16.07 14.02
N VAL A 327 -2.49 -15.62 13.52
CA VAL A 327 -3.73 -15.50 14.30
C VAL A 327 -4.20 -16.88 14.78
N LYS A 328 -4.10 -17.91 13.93
CA LYS A 328 -4.44 -19.29 14.31
C LYS A 328 -3.58 -19.81 15.47
N GLN A 329 -2.29 -19.49 15.47
CA GLN A 329 -1.37 -19.89 16.54
C GLN A 329 -1.47 -19.01 17.78
N ASN A 330 -1.96 -17.77 17.63
CA ASN A 330 -2.04 -16.76 18.69
C ASN A 330 -3.40 -16.03 18.66
N PRO A 331 -4.50 -16.66 19.13
CA PRO A 331 -5.85 -16.11 18.97
C PRO A 331 -6.09 -14.75 19.64
N ASP A 332 -5.34 -14.43 20.70
CA ASP A 332 -5.45 -13.16 21.42
C ASP A 332 -4.63 -12.03 20.77
N CYS A 333 -3.86 -12.32 19.72
CA CYS A 333 -3.04 -11.34 19.03
C CYS A 333 -3.89 -10.45 18.12
N ARG A 334 -3.84 -9.14 18.36
CA ARG A 334 -4.37 -8.12 17.46
C ARG A 334 -3.32 -7.74 16.42
N LEU A 335 -3.19 -8.56 15.39
CA LEU A 335 -2.29 -8.34 14.25
C LEU A 335 -3.09 -8.28 12.95
N ASN A 336 -2.77 -7.28 12.12
CA ASN A 336 -3.35 -7.14 10.79
C ASN A 336 -2.27 -7.14 9.70
N ALA A 337 -2.71 -7.18 8.44
CA ALA A 337 -1.79 -7.28 7.30
C ALA A 337 -0.92 -6.02 7.12
N ILE A 338 -1.40 -4.85 7.58
CA ILE A 338 -0.67 -3.57 7.54
C ILE A 338 0.59 -3.67 8.39
N LEU A 339 0.49 -4.14 9.63
CA LEU A 339 1.64 -4.26 10.52
C LEU A 339 2.67 -5.28 10.01
N ILE A 340 2.21 -6.35 9.36
CA ILE A 340 3.12 -7.31 8.70
C ILE A 340 3.82 -6.64 7.51
N ASP A 341 3.10 -5.86 6.70
CA ASP A 341 3.66 -5.13 5.57
C ASP A 341 4.76 -4.15 5.99
N PHE A 342 4.48 -3.30 6.98
CA PHE A 342 5.44 -2.36 7.56
C PHE A 342 6.70 -3.09 8.05
N PHE A 343 6.52 -4.20 8.78
CA PHE A 343 7.63 -5.03 9.24
C PHE A 343 8.47 -5.59 8.08
N LEU A 344 7.82 -6.11 7.03
CA LEU A 344 8.50 -6.66 5.85
C LEU A 344 9.28 -5.56 5.09
N TYR A 345 8.69 -4.37 4.95
CA TYR A 345 9.34 -3.23 4.31
C TYR A 345 10.58 -2.75 5.07
N ASP A 346 10.49 -2.59 6.39
CA ASP A 346 11.64 -2.21 7.22
C ASP A 346 12.73 -3.27 7.15
N THR A 347 12.36 -4.55 7.20
CA THR A 347 13.31 -5.66 7.15
C THR A 347 14.08 -5.68 5.83
N ILE A 348 13.43 -5.48 4.68
CA ILE A 348 14.15 -5.43 3.40
C ILE A 348 15.04 -4.19 3.27
N LYS A 349 14.67 -3.07 3.91
CA LYS A 349 15.53 -1.88 3.98
C LYS A 349 16.75 -2.10 4.87
N GLU A 350 16.60 -2.77 6.01
CA GLU A 350 17.72 -3.21 6.86
C GLU A 350 18.67 -4.14 6.08
N MET A 351 18.13 -5.09 5.31
CA MET A 351 18.90 -6.00 4.46
C MET A 351 19.62 -5.28 3.31
N GLU A 352 18.97 -4.31 2.64
CA GLU A 352 19.59 -3.45 1.63
C GLU A 352 20.80 -2.71 2.21
N ALA A 353 20.62 -2.05 3.36
CA ALA A 353 21.68 -1.31 4.03
C ALA A 353 22.86 -2.22 4.46
N ALA A 354 22.57 -3.48 4.78
CA ALA A 354 23.59 -4.48 5.12
C ALA A 354 24.21 -5.19 3.90
N GLY A 355 23.73 -4.93 2.67
CA GLY A 355 24.17 -5.62 1.46
C GLY A 355 23.80 -7.11 1.42
N GLN A 356 22.71 -7.49 2.10
CA GLN A 356 22.26 -8.88 2.29
C GLN A 356 21.12 -9.29 1.35
N GLU A 357 20.78 -8.47 0.36
CA GLU A 357 19.75 -8.82 -0.64
C GLU A 357 20.19 -10.02 -1.48
N THR A 358 19.35 -11.06 -1.56
CA THR A 358 19.65 -12.30 -2.30
C THR A 358 19.10 -12.30 -3.73
N VAL A 359 18.12 -11.44 -4.00
CA VAL A 359 17.45 -11.28 -5.29
C VAL A 359 17.15 -9.78 -5.49
N PRO A 360 17.30 -9.22 -6.69
CA PRO A 360 16.83 -7.87 -6.96
C PRO A 360 15.29 -7.82 -6.96
N HIS A 361 14.72 -6.64 -6.72
CA HIS A 361 13.30 -6.41 -6.93
C HIS A 361 12.94 -6.41 -8.42
N HIS A 362 11.67 -6.66 -8.75
CA HIS A 362 11.20 -6.47 -10.12
C HIS A 362 11.19 -4.99 -10.49
N ARG A 363 11.31 -4.69 -11.78
CA ARG A 363 11.30 -3.31 -12.29
C ARG A 363 10.07 -3.10 -13.14
N THR A 364 9.13 -2.35 -12.60
CA THR A 364 7.96 -1.87 -13.32
C THR A 364 7.81 -0.40 -13.04
N ARG A 365 7.75 0.42 -14.09
CA ARG A 365 7.50 1.85 -13.98
C ARG A 365 6.00 2.09 -14.12
N SER A 366 5.35 2.60 -13.08
CA SER A 366 3.91 2.89 -13.10
C SER A 366 3.52 3.93 -12.05
N ILE A 367 2.32 4.48 -12.16
CA ILE A 367 1.76 5.36 -11.13
C ILE A 367 1.19 4.60 -9.92
N TRP A 368 1.23 3.26 -9.92
CA TRP A 368 0.49 2.45 -8.96
C TRP A 368 1.24 2.16 -7.66
N TYR A 369 2.58 2.11 -7.68
CA TYR A 369 3.44 1.81 -6.52
C TYR A 369 4.90 2.19 -6.74
#